data_AF-A0A397VUE3-F1
#
_entry.id   AF-A0A397VUE3-F1
#
_cell.length_a   1.000
_cell.length_b   1.000
_cell.length_c   1.000
_cell.angle_alpha   90.00
_cell.angle_beta   90.00
_cell.angle_gamma   90.00
#
_symmetry.space_group_name_H-M   'P 1'
#
loop_
_entity.id
_entity.type
_entity.pdbx_description
1 polymer ?
#
loop_
_entity_poly.entity_id
_entity_poly.type
_entity_poly.pdbx_seq_one_letter_code
_entity_poly.pdbx_strand_id
1 'polypeptide(L)'
;IKAFQLRASSYDDMIEWIPFDRLSDVKEIGKGGFGSVYSATWLDGIRKVDEIKDGDNVIYKRARKPASTVALKTLASSMENNNDFLKEFKSLMTCTLSYNEMLAIYGITQNTQTNEYLMVFQYANDGSLYKYLRKNFSTITW
;
A
#
# COMPACT_ATOMS: atom_id res chain seq x y z
N ILE A 1 9.02 11.37 3.05
CA ILE A 1 8.62 10.97 1.67
C ILE A 1 9.77 11.17 0.66
N LYS A 2 10.27 12.40 0.43
CA LYS A 2 11.36 12.65 -0.55
C LYS A 2 12.57 11.71 -0.46
N ALA A 3 13.06 11.43 0.75
CA ALA A 3 14.19 10.51 0.97
C ALA A 3 13.92 9.07 0.47
N PHE A 4 12.67 8.60 0.48
CA PHE A 4 12.29 7.28 -0.02
C PHE A 4 12.07 7.29 -1.53
N GLN A 5 11.53 8.39 -2.08
CA GLN A 5 11.40 8.56 -3.53
C GLN A 5 12.78 8.54 -4.23
N LEU A 6 13.83 9.05 -3.57
CA LEU A 6 15.21 8.97 -4.07
C LEU A 6 15.80 7.54 -4.05
N ARG A 7 15.18 6.62 -3.29
CA ARG A 7 15.61 5.21 -3.20
C ARG A 7 14.80 4.28 -4.09
N ALA A 8 13.76 4.78 -4.75
CA ALA A 8 12.93 3.97 -5.63
C ALA A 8 13.72 3.55 -6.88
N SER A 9 13.70 2.25 -7.19
CA SER A 9 14.31 1.66 -8.40
C SER A 9 13.49 1.91 -9.66
N SER A 10 12.18 2.12 -9.52
CA SER A 10 11.23 2.25 -10.62
C SER A 10 10.17 3.32 -10.34
N TYR A 11 9.38 3.64 -11.37
CA TYR A 11 8.29 4.62 -11.26
C TYR A 11 7.11 4.11 -10.41
N ASP A 12 6.87 2.80 -10.44
CA ASP A 12 5.82 2.09 -9.73
C ASP A 12 6.17 1.78 -8.28
N ASP A 13 7.46 1.75 -7.91
CA ASP A 13 7.92 1.65 -6.52
C ASP A 13 7.87 2.99 -5.75
N MET A 14 7.50 4.08 -6.42
CA MET A 14 7.59 5.41 -5.84
C MET A 14 6.46 5.68 -4.82
N ILE A 15 6.84 5.89 -3.57
CA ILE A 15 5.93 6.25 -2.48
C ILE A 15 5.27 7.61 -2.72
N GLU A 16 3.95 7.65 -2.59
CA GLU A 16 3.12 8.83 -2.81
C GLU A 16 2.59 9.44 -1.50
N TRP A 17 2.38 10.76 -1.52
CA TRP A 17 1.41 11.38 -0.62
C TRP A 17 0.04 11.30 -1.28
N ILE A 18 -0.90 10.62 -0.65
CA ILE A 18 -2.24 10.38 -1.19
C ILE A 18 -3.21 11.25 -0.38
N PRO A 19 -3.80 12.30 -0.99
CA PRO A 19 -4.84 13.08 -0.33
C PRO A 19 -6.01 12.19 0.09
N PHE A 20 -6.48 12.33 1.34
CA PHE A 20 -7.45 11.40 1.91
C PHE A 20 -8.82 11.45 1.21
N ASP A 21 -9.17 12.58 0.61
CA ASP A 21 -10.36 12.75 -0.23
C ASP A 21 -10.32 11.98 -1.57
N ARG A 22 -9.14 11.47 -1.97
CA ARG A 22 -9.00 10.54 -3.10
C ARG A 22 -9.24 9.07 -2.70
N LEU A 23 -9.52 8.81 -1.43
CA LEU A 23 -9.87 7.50 -0.90
C LEU A 23 -11.37 7.49 -0.56
N SER A 24 -12.12 6.65 -1.26
CA SER A 24 -13.56 6.48 -1.10
C SER A 24 -13.90 5.12 -0.51
N ASP A 25 -15.14 4.92 -0.06
CA ASP A 25 -15.64 3.66 0.49
C ASP A 25 -14.76 3.09 1.62
N VAL A 26 -14.24 3.97 2.48
CA VAL A 26 -13.36 3.59 3.59
C VAL A 26 -14.13 2.74 4.60
N LYS A 27 -13.70 1.49 4.79
CA LYS A 27 -14.36 0.51 5.66
C LYS A 27 -13.34 -0.23 6.51
N GLU A 28 -13.58 -0.33 7.83
CA GLU A 28 -12.74 -1.14 8.71
C GLU A 28 -12.89 -2.64 8.35
N ILE A 29 -11.77 -3.33 8.14
CA ILE A 29 -11.72 -4.76 7.79
C ILE A 29 -10.99 -5.60 8.85
N GLY A 30 -10.34 -4.96 9.82
CA GLY A 30 -9.72 -5.64 10.94
C GLY A 30 -9.16 -4.66 11.96
N LYS A 31 -9.15 -5.07 13.23
CA LYS A 31 -8.60 -4.29 14.33
C LYS A 31 -7.82 -5.21 15.27
N GLY A 32 -6.65 -4.78 15.70
CA GLY A 32 -5.80 -5.52 16.62
C GLY A 32 -5.02 -4.60 17.55
N GLY A 33 -4.11 -5.18 18.34
CA GLY A 33 -3.29 -4.43 19.30
C GLY A 33 -2.31 -3.43 18.66
N PHE A 34 -2.05 -3.56 17.35
CA PHE A 34 -1.13 -2.71 16.59
C PHE A 34 -1.84 -1.76 15.62
N GLY A 35 -3.14 -1.51 15.82
CA GLY A 35 -3.95 -0.59 15.03
C GLY A 35 -5.10 -1.26 14.28
N SER A 36 -5.81 -0.43 13.51
CA SER A 36 -6.88 -0.83 12.61
C SER A 36 -6.40 -0.90 11.16
N VAL A 37 -7.04 -1.76 10.39
CA VAL A 37 -6.87 -1.92 8.95
C VAL A 37 -8.21 -1.65 8.29
N TYR A 38 -8.18 -0.84 7.24
CA TYR A 38 -9.33 -0.45 6.44
C TYR A 38 -9.11 -0.86 4.99
N SER A 39 -10.20 -1.11 4.25
CA SER A 39 -10.19 -1.10 2.79
C SER A 39 -10.68 0.24 2.29
N ALA A 40 -10.17 0.71 1.16
CA ALA A 40 -10.69 1.89 0.46
C ALA A 40 -10.53 1.75 -1.05
N THR A 41 -11.32 2.49 -1.82
CA THR A 41 -11.15 2.66 -3.26
C THR A 41 -10.31 3.91 -3.51
N TRP A 42 -9.10 3.73 -4.04
CA TRP A 42 -8.23 4.83 -4.45
C TRP A 42 -8.60 5.30 -5.86
N LEU A 43 -9.18 6.49 -5.95
CA LEU A 43 -9.79 7.02 -7.17
C LEU A 43 -8.77 7.33 -8.29
N ASP A 44 -7.56 7.75 -7.91
CA ASP A 44 -6.49 7.99 -8.88
C ASP A 44 -5.87 6.69 -9.42
N GLY A 45 -6.04 5.61 -8.67
CA GLY A 45 -5.47 4.30 -8.98
C GLY A 45 -3.94 4.22 -8.84
N ILE A 46 -3.42 3.02 -9.06
CA ILE A 46 -2.04 2.65 -8.72
C ILE A 46 -1.12 2.95 -9.90
N ARG A 47 0.08 3.50 -9.65
CA ARG A 47 1.09 3.70 -10.70
C ARG A 47 1.45 2.40 -11.40
N LYS A 48 1.70 2.50 -12.70
CA LYS A 48 2.25 1.42 -13.50
C LYS A 48 3.11 1.98 -14.62
N VAL A 49 3.97 1.13 -15.16
CA VAL A 49 4.65 1.37 -16.42
C VAL A 49 4.02 0.45 -17.46
N ASP A 50 3.53 1.03 -18.56
CA ASP A 50 3.02 0.27 -19.69
C ASP A 50 4.14 0.08 -20.71
N GLU A 51 4.26 -1.16 -21.19
CA GLU A 51 5.12 -1.53 -22.31
C GLU A 51 4.32 -1.41 -23.61
N ILE A 52 4.78 -0.56 -24.53
CA ILE A 52 4.15 -0.36 -25.83
C ILE A 52 5.15 -0.82 -26.89
N LYS A 53 4.73 -1.77 -27.73
CA LYS A 53 5.50 -2.23 -28.88
C LYS A 53 5.25 -1.32 -30.09
N ASP A 54 6.32 -0.82 -30.68
CA ASP A 54 6.31 -0.02 -31.90
C ASP A 54 7.27 -0.66 -32.92
N GLY A 55 6.74 -1.59 -33.72
CA GLY A 55 7.56 -2.49 -34.54
C GLY A 55 8.45 -3.37 -33.67
N ASP A 56 9.77 -3.30 -33.93
CA ASP A 56 10.80 -3.99 -33.14
C ASP A 56 11.24 -3.21 -31.88
N ASN A 57 10.74 -1.98 -31.69
CA ASN A 57 11.08 -1.16 -30.54
C ASN A 57 10.10 -1.36 -29.38
N VAL A 58 10.61 -1.21 -28.16
CA VAL A 58 9.82 -1.23 -26.93
C VAL A 58 9.90 0.14 -26.26
N ILE A 59 8.75 0.75 -26.02
CA ILE A 59 8.62 2.06 -25.37
C ILE A 59 7.94 1.88 -24.02
N TYR A 60 8.54 2.46 -22.98
CA TYR A 60 7.98 2.48 -21.63
C TYR A 60 7.22 3.79 -21.39
N LYS A 61 5.93 3.69 -21.07
CA LYS A 61 5.08 4.85 -20.76
C LYS A 61 4.60 4.80 -19.32
N ARG A 62 4.70 5.92 -18.62
CA ARG A 62 4.11 6.10 -17.29
C ARG A 62 2.59 6.12 -17.40
N ALA A 63 1.92 5.30 -16.62
CA ALA A 63 0.48 5.19 -16.59
C ALA A 63 -0.04 4.92 -15.17
N ARG A 64 -1.35 4.78 -15.04
CA ARG A 64 -2.01 4.35 -13.80
C ARG A 64 -3.04 3.28 -14.10
N LYS A 65 -3.17 2.31 -13.19
CA LYS A 65 -4.36 1.47 -13.10
C LYS A 65 -5.56 2.37 -12.80
N PRO A 66 -6.77 2.02 -13.22
CA PRO A 66 -7.97 2.75 -12.83
C PRO A 66 -8.21 2.66 -11.32
N ALA A 67 -9.34 3.22 -10.86
CA ALA A 67 -9.74 3.14 -9.45
C ALA A 67 -9.54 1.73 -8.88
N SER A 68 -8.73 1.63 -7.83
CA SER A 68 -8.21 0.36 -7.33
C SER A 68 -8.44 0.25 -5.83
N THR A 69 -8.80 -0.95 -5.37
CA THR A 69 -8.92 -1.23 -3.94
C THR A 69 -7.53 -1.27 -3.28
N VAL A 70 -7.40 -0.57 -2.16
CA VAL A 70 -6.17 -0.50 -1.35
C VAL A 70 -6.49 -0.82 0.10
N ALA A 71 -5.47 -1.26 0.84
CA ALA A 71 -5.53 -1.42 2.29
C ALA A 71 -4.91 -0.19 2.98
N LEU A 72 -5.59 0.36 3.97
CA LEU A 72 -5.08 1.44 4.81
C LEU A 72 -4.77 0.85 6.20
N LYS A 73 -3.55 0.98 6.67
CA LYS A 73 -3.18 0.58 8.04
C LYS A 73 -2.91 1.84 8.85
N THR A 74 -3.59 1.99 9.98
CA THR A 74 -3.20 2.99 10.99
C THR A 74 -1.88 2.53 11.61
N LEU A 75 -0.89 3.41 11.68
CA LEU A 75 0.25 3.13 12.54
C LEU A 75 -0.11 3.54 13.96
N ALA A 76 0.43 2.85 14.96
CA ALA A 76 0.20 3.21 16.34
C ALA A 76 0.85 4.57 16.61
N SER A 77 0.11 5.66 16.42
CA SER A 77 0.44 6.94 17.04
C SER A 77 -0.10 6.87 18.45
N SER A 78 0.77 6.68 19.44
CA SER A 78 0.47 7.38 20.69
C SER A 78 0.34 8.84 20.27
N MET A 79 -0.80 9.48 20.53
CA MET A 79 -1.06 10.86 20.08
C MET A 79 0.00 11.87 20.61
N GLU A 80 0.90 11.40 21.47
CA GLU A 80 1.99 12.15 22.10
C GLU A 80 3.34 12.02 21.39
N ASN A 81 3.61 11.03 20.53
CA ASN A 81 4.93 10.83 19.92
C ASN A 81 4.91 10.48 18.40
N ASN A 82 4.94 11.51 17.56
CA ASN A 82 5.16 11.41 16.09
C ASN A 82 6.41 10.59 15.69
N ASN A 83 7.36 10.39 16.62
CA ASN A 83 8.55 9.59 16.38
C ASN A 83 8.25 8.10 16.17
N ASP A 84 7.21 7.56 16.80
CA ASP A 84 6.89 6.14 16.71
C ASP A 84 6.35 5.78 15.32
N PHE A 85 5.46 6.61 14.78
CA PHE A 85 4.98 6.53 13.40
C PHE A 85 6.15 6.48 12.41
N LEU A 86 7.08 7.44 12.51
CA LEU A 86 8.21 7.54 11.60
C LEU A 86 9.15 6.35 11.71
N LYS A 87 9.31 5.78 12.91
CA LYS A 87 10.12 4.60 13.16
C LYS A 87 9.49 3.36 12.53
N GLU A 88 8.20 3.11 12.75
CA GLU A 88 7.48 1.98 12.14
C GLU A 88 7.49 2.10 10.61
N PHE A 89 7.19 3.29 10.08
CA PHE A 89 7.24 3.56 8.65
C PHE A 89 8.62 3.27 8.04
N LYS A 90 9.70 3.79 8.65
CA LYS A 90 11.08 3.53 8.21
C LYS A 90 11.40 2.04 8.23
N SER A 91 10.99 1.33 9.27
CA SER A 91 11.22 -0.11 9.40
C SER A 91 10.52 -0.90 8.29
N LEU A 92 9.24 -0.61 8.03
CA LEU A 92 8.45 -1.26 6.98
C LEU A 92 9.01 -0.97 5.58
N MET A 93 9.41 0.27 5.34
CA MET A 93 10.04 0.65 4.07
C MET A 93 11.37 -0.07 3.84
N THR A 94 12.21 -0.20 4.88
CA THR A 94 13.45 -0.97 4.78
C THR A 94 13.17 -2.44 4.44
N CYS A 95 12.21 -3.08 5.12
CA CYS A 95 11.84 -4.47 4.82
C CYS A 95 11.34 -4.63 3.38
N THR A 96 10.45 -3.74 2.91
CA THR A 96 9.89 -3.82 1.55
C THR A 96 10.98 -3.68 0.49
N LEU A 97 11.92 -2.76 0.68
CA LEU A 97 13.03 -2.55 -0.28
C LEU A 97 14.05 -3.70 -0.26
N SER A 98 14.14 -4.47 0.81
CA SER A 98 15.06 -5.61 0.93
C SER A 98 14.45 -6.94 0.46
N TYR A 99 13.12 -7.06 0.41
CA TYR A 99 12.44 -8.32 0.11
C TYR A 99 11.33 -8.12 -0.92
N ASN A 100 11.53 -8.67 -2.12
CA ASN A 100 10.64 -8.50 -3.29
C ASN A 100 9.28 -9.21 -3.17
N GLU A 101 9.05 -9.96 -2.09
CA GLU A 101 7.84 -10.77 -1.86
C GLU A 101 6.84 -10.13 -0.88
N MET A 102 7.12 -8.91 -0.40
CA MET A 102 6.24 -8.21 0.53
C MET A 102 5.11 -7.47 -0.19
N LEU A 103 4.00 -7.20 0.51
CA LEU A 103 2.91 -6.37 -0.01
C LEU A 103 3.45 -5.00 -0.43
N ALA A 104 3.07 -4.56 -1.63
CA ALA A 104 3.50 -3.27 -2.14
C ALA A 104 2.99 -2.13 -1.24
N ILE A 105 3.87 -1.16 -0.97
CA ILE A 105 3.54 0.09 -0.26
C ILE A 105 3.36 1.17 -1.32
N TYR A 106 2.17 1.75 -1.42
CA TYR A 106 1.89 2.78 -2.40
C TYR A 106 2.13 4.19 -1.86
N GLY A 107 1.92 4.41 -0.55
CA GLY A 107 1.93 5.76 -0.04
C GLY A 107 1.60 5.92 1.41
N ILE A 108 1.46 7.19 1.79
CA ILE A 108 0.97 7.66 3.08
C ILE A 108 -0.21 8.60 2.81
N THR A 109 -1.22 8.53 3.65
CA THR A 109 -2.32 9.50 3.71
C THR A 109 -2.48 9.99 5.14
N GLN A 110 -3.20 11.10 5.31
CA GLN A 110 -3.59 11.61 6.62
C GLN A 110 -5.09 11.84 6.63
N ASN A 111 -5.79 11.18 7.55
CA ASN A 111 -7.21 11.40 7.74
C ASN A 111 -7.41 12.82 8.28
N THR A 112 -8.11 13.66 7.52
CA THR A 112 -8.35 15.07 7.88
C THR A 112 -9.27 15.24 9.08
N GLN A 113 -10.04 14.22 9.45
CA GLN A 113 -10.95 14.24 10.59
C GLN A 113 -10.25 13.84 11.90
N THR A 114 -9.43 12.79 11.85
CA THR A 114 -8.74 12.26 13.05
C THR A 114 -7.31 12.77 13.19
N ASN A 115 -6.76 13.43 12.17
CA ASN A 115 -5.35 13.81 12.02
C ASN A 115 -4.37 12.64 12.04
N GLU A 116 -4.86 11.41 11.99
CA GLU A 116 -4.04 10.20 12.00
C GLU A 116 -3.42 9.95 10.63
N TYR A 117 -2.16 9.53 10.64
CA TYR A 117 -1.47 9.09 9.44
C TYR A 117 -1.71 7.60 9.21
N LEU A 118 -2.01 7.23 7.97
CA LEU A 118 -2.20 5.86 7.54
C LEU A 118 -1.24 5.53 6.40
N MET A 119 -0.73 4.30 6.40
CA MET A 119 0.01 3.76 5.27
C MET A 119 -0.94 3.06 4.29
N VAL A 120 -0.69 3.25 3.00
CA VAL A 120 -1.49 2.68 1.90
C VAL A 120 -0.74 1.52 1.27
N PHE A 121 -1.36 0.33 1.29
CA PHE A 121 -0.79 -0.93 0.82
C PHE A 121 -1.64 -1.55 -0.29
N GLN A 122 -1.03 -2.49 -1.00
CA GLN A 122 -1.73 -3.48 -1.80
C GLN A 122 -2.81 -4.18 -0.96
N TYR A 123 -4.02 -4.27 -1.52
CA TYR A 123 -5.10 -5.05 -0.93
C TYR A 123 -4.96 -6.54 -1.27
N ALA A 124 -5.05 -7.40 -0.25
CA ALA A 124 -5.04 -8.85 -0.42
C ALA A 124 -6.48 -9.38 -0.60
N ASN A 125 -6.84 -9.69 -1.85
CA ASN A 125 -8.22 -10.07 -2.22
C ASN A 125 -8.76 -11.29 -1.46
N ASP A 126 -7.88 -12.23 -1.12
CA ASP A 126 -8.22 -13.47 -0.43
C ASP A 126 -8.15 -13.38 1.10
N GLY A 127 -7.89 -12.19 1.63
CA GLY A 127 -7.77 -11.93 3.06
C GLY A 127 -6.49 -12.53 3.65
N SER A 128 -6.55 -12.94 4.93
CA SER A 128 -5.39 -13.48 5.62
C SER A 128 -5.03 -14.89 5.15
N LEU A 129 -3.74 -15.21 5.15
CA LEU A 129 -3.23 -16.55 4.84
C LEU A 129 -3.93 -17.63 5.69
N TYR A 130 -4.17 -17.35 6.98
CA TYR A 130 -4.92 -18.26 7.85
C TYR A 130 -6.31 -18.59 7.32
N LYS A 131 -7.08 -17.56 6.92
CA LYS A 131 -8.44 -17.75 6.39
C LYS A 131 -8.41 -18.47 5.04
N TYR A 132 -7.45 -18.13 4.19
CA TYR A 132 -7.25 -18.77 2.90
C TYR A 132 -6.90 -20.26 3.05
N LEU A 133 -5.90 -20.59 3.87
CA LEU A 133 -5.50 -21.97 4.13
C LEU A 133 -6.64 -22.76 4.75
N ARG A 134 -7.36 -22.22 5.73
CA ARG A 134 -8.51 -22.90 6.34
C ARG A 134 -9.59 -23.27 5.32
N LYS A 135 -9.78 -22.43 4.28
CA LYS A 135 -10.77 -22.66 3.22
C LYS A 135 -10.27 -23.63 2.15
N ASN A 136 -8.99 -23.56 1.79
CA ASN A 136 -8.45 -24.21 0.59
C ASN A 136 -7.43 -25.33 0.91
N PHE A 137 -7.27 -25.73 2.18
CA PHE A 137 -6.24 -26.70 2.59
C PHE A 137 -6.27 -28.01 1.78
N SER A 138 -7.46 -28.50 1.45
CA SER A 138 -7.65 -29.76 0.72
C SER A 138 -7.34 -29.69 -0.77
N THR A 139 -7.25 -28.49 -1.35
CA THR A 139 -7.05 -28.28 -2.80
C THR A 139 -5.64 -27.78 -3.13
N ILE A 140 -4.83 -27.44 -2.12
CA ILE A 140 -3.45 -26.99 -2.32
C ILE A 140 -2.56 -28.20 -2.58
N THR A 141 -1.86 -28.20 -3.72
CA THR A 141 -0.78 -29.14 -4.04
C THR A 141 0.56 -28.52 -3.66
N TRP A 142 1.38 -29.27 -2.94
CA TRP A 142 2.69 -28.85 -2.44
C TRP A 142 3.83 -29.22 -3.39
#